data_AF-A0A2H3DGP2-F1
#
_entry.id   AF-A0A2H3DGP2-F1
#
_cell.length_a   1.000
_cell.length_b   1.000
_cell.length_c   1.000
_cell.angle_alpha   90.00
_cell.angle_beta   90.00
_cell.angle_gamma   90.00
#
_symmetry.space_group_name_H-M   'P 1'
#
loop_
_entity.id
_entity.type
_entity.pdbx_description
1 polymer ?
#
loop_
_entity_poly.entity_id
_entity_poly.type
_entity_poly.pdbx_seq_one_letter_code
_entity_poly.pdbx_strand_id
1 'polypeptide(L)'
;MYSILSCTDLYKIIDCLAACLNRSDLLFGGMNMIFAGDFAQLPPVISRENSALYSPAHDMYASSKRTQNAALGKAIWHQVTTVVILQQNMHQSTQSEGDSKLRTALANMRYKACTKNDIAFLNLHVCKLSDSAPDITSQKYRNVSIITDLNIHKDAFNQLGTIRLFRKQIKSLLIFSLMIIYPSLLILSM
;
A
#
# COMPACT_ATOMS: atom_id res chain seq x y z
N MET A 1 -5.70 -5.62 -1.77
CA MET A 1 -6.70 -4.95 -2.64
C MET A 1 -8.15 -5.25 -2.24
N TYR A 2 -8.54 -6.46 -1.80
CA TYR A 2 -9.94 -6.78 -1.43
C TYR A 2 -10.44 -6.21 -0.10
N SER A 3 -9.56 -5.76 0.81
CA SER A 3 -10.04 -5.04 2.00
C SER A 3 -10.68 -3.68 1.66
N ILE A 4 -10.49 -3.18 0.45
CA ILE A 4 -10.95 -1.85 -0.01
C ILE A 4 -12.29 -1.97 -0.77
N LEU A 5 -12.72 -3.18 -1.14
CA LEU A 5 -13.94 -3.39 -1.91
C LEU A 5 -15.15 -3.46 -0.96
N SER A 6 -16.16 -2.64 -1.22
CA SER A 6 -17.39 -2.64 -0.42
C SER A 6 -18.41 -3.66 -0.96
N CYS A 7 -19.39 -4.04 -0.13
CA CYS A 7 -20.49 -4.91 -0.56
C CYS A 7 -21.27 -4.30 -1.74
N THR A 8 -21.37 -2.96 -1.81
CA THR A 8 -22.02 -2.27 -2.93
C THR A 8 -21.22 -2.39 -4.22
N ASP A 9 -19.89 -2.33 -4.14
CA ASP A 9 -19.03 -2.44 -5.31
C ASP A 9 -19.06 -3.86 -5.87
N LEU A 10 -19.12 -4.87 -5.00
CA LEU A 10 -19.27 -6.27 -5.43
C LEU A 10 -20.56 -6.48 -6.22
N TYR A 11 -21.68 -5.94 -5.72
CA TYR A 11 -22.95 -5.97 -6.44
C TYR A 11 -22.85 -5.31 -7.82
N LYS A 12 -22.24 -4.11 -7.91
CA LYS A 12 -22.08 -3.41 -9.19
C LYS A 12 -21.25 -4.21 -10.20
N ILE A 13 -20.20 -4.88 -9.74
CA ILE A 13 -19.38 -5.75 -10.59
C ILE A 13 -20.23 -6.90 -11.15
N ILE A 14 -21.04 -7.54 -10.30
CA ILE A 14 -21.90 -8.64 -10.70
C ILE A 14 -22.95 -8.18 -11.72
N ASP A 15 -23.64 -7.08 -11.41
CA ASP A 15 -24.68 -6.50 -12.27
C ASP A 15 -24.12 -6.09 -13.63
N CYS A 16 -22.95 -5.45 -13.64
CA CYS A 16 -22.24 -5.09 -14.86
C CYS A 16 -21.86 -6.32 -15.70
N LEU A 17 -21.28 -7.35 -15.08
CA LEU A 17 -20.84 -8.56 -15.80
C LEU A 17 -22.02 -9.38 -16.33
N ALA A 18 -23.09 -9.50 -15.56
CA ALA A 18 -24.33 -10.14 -15.98
C ALA A 18 -24.96 -9.42 -17.18
N ALA A 19 -24.98 -8.08 -17.16
CA ALA A 19 -25.47 -7.26 -18.26
C ALA A 19 -24.58 -7.38 -19.51
N CYS A 20 -23.26 -7.28 -19.36
CA CYS A 20 -22.32 -7.39 -20.47
C CYS A 20 -22.34 -8.77 -21.16
N LEU A 21 -22.60 -9.84 -20.39
CA LEU A 21 -22.62 -11.22 -20.91
C LEU A 21 -24.03 -11.68 -21.30
N ASN A 22 -25.05 -10.83 -21.14
CA ASN A 22 -26.46 -11.14 -21.37
C ASN A 22 -26.92 -12.42 -20.65
N ARG A 23 -26.45 -12.60 -19.41
CA ARG A 23 -26.65 -13.78 -18.55
C ARG A 23 -27.01 -13.30 -17.15
N SER A 24 -28.21 -12.74 -17.00
CA SER A 24 -28.70 -12.20 -15.72
C SER A 24 -29.14 -13.25 -14.72
N ASP A 25 -29.30 -14.49 -15.18
CA ASP A 25 -29.64 -15.67 -14.39
C ASP A 25 -28.44 -16.25 -13.61
N LEU A 26 -27.21 -15.93 -14.05
CA LEU A 26 -25.98 -16.46 -13.46
C LEU A 26 -25.18 -15.37 -12.75
N LEU A 27 -24.62 -15.71 -11.59
CA LEU A 27 -23.67 -14.84 -10.90
C LEU A 27 -22.46 -14.54 -11.79
N PHE A 28 -22.05 -13.27 -11.83
CA PHE A 28 -20.96 -12.78 -12.68
C PHE A 28 -21.13 -13.13 -14.17
N GLY A 29 -22.38 -13.33 -14.63
CA GLY A 29 -22.67 -13.77 -16.00
C GLY A 29 -22.11 -15.16 -16.34
N GLY A 30 -21.90 -16.02 -15.34
CA GLY A 30 -21.37 -17.37 -15.50
C GLY A 30 -19.84 -17.47 -15.49
N MET A 31 -19.13 -16.40 -15.12
CA MET A 31 -17.67 -16.42 -15.04
C MET A 31 -17.16 -17.01 -13.73
N ASN A 32 -16.04 -17.74 -13.81
CA ASN A 32 -15.29 -18.18 -12.64
C ASN A 32 -14.52 -17.00 -12.04
N MET A 33 -14.77 -16.71 -10.77
CA MET A 33 -14.17 -15.57 -10.07
C MET A 33 -13.14 -16.04 -9.05
N ILE A 34 -11.95 -15.44 -9.08
CA ILE A 34 -10.92 -15.62 -8.06
C ILE A 34 -10.71 -14.29 -7.34
N PHE A 35 -10.96 -14.29 -6.03
CA PHE A 35 -10.72 -13.15 -5.16
C PHE A 35 -9.39 -13.32 -4.43
N ALA A 36 -8.48 -12.36 -4.55
CA ALA A 36 -7.13 -12.42 -4.00
C ALA A 36 -6.74 -11.11 -3.32
N GLY A 37 -6.68 -11.09 -1.99
CA GLY A 37 -6.32 -9.89 -1.24
C GLY A 37 -5.94 -10.17 0.19
N ASP A 38 -5.69 -9.08 0.91
CA ASP A 38 -5.27 -9.10 2.29
C ASP A 38 -6.25 -8.25 3.12
N PHE A 39 -6.94 -8.87 4.07
CA PHE A 39 -7.91 -8.21 4.95
C PHE A 39 -7.28 -7.42 6.10
N ALA A 40 -5.98 -7.53 6.33
CA ALA A 40 -5.25 -6.70 7.29
C ALA A 40 -4.85 -5.33 6.71
N GLN A 41 -5.16 -5.08 5.43
CA GLN A 41 -4.97 -3.79 4.78
C GLN A 41 -6.09 -2.79 5.14
N LEU A 42 -5.96 -1.55 4.70
CA LEU A 42 -6.91 -0.48 4.97
C LEU A 42 -8.35 -0.86 4.53
N PRO A 43 -9.38 -0.49 5.32
CA PRO A 43 -10.77 -0.73 4.96
C PRO A 43 -11.21 0.14 3.75
N PRO A 44 -12.42 -0.08 3.19
CA PRO A 44 -12.93 0.72 2.08
C PRO A 44 -13.04 2.20 2.45
N VAL A 45 -12.56 3.08 1.57
CA VAL A 45 -12.43 4.53 1.81
C VAL A 45 -13.80 5.22 2.02
N ILE A 46 -14.81 4.85 1.22
CA ILE A 46 -16.05 5.63 1.07
C ILE A 46 -17.12 5.27 2.12
N SER A 47 -17.00 4.13 2.81
CA SER A 47 -18.05 3.70 3.75
C SER A 47 -17.54 2.98 5.00
N ARG A 48 -16.23 3.10 5.29
CA ARG A 48 -15.56 2.59 6.50
C ARG A 48 -15.80 1.09 6.71
N GLU A 49 -15.39 0.55 7.87
CA GLU A 49 -15.44 -0.89 8.19
C GLU A 49 -16.82 -1.53 8.01
N ASN A 50 -17.93 -0.78 8.20
CA ASN A 50 -19.30 -1.30 8.08
C ASN A 50 -19.71 -1.69 6.66
N SER A 51 -18.98 -1.21 5.65
CA SER A 51 -19.23 -1.53 4.24
C SER A 51 -18.34 -2.65 3.71
N ALA A 52 -17.34 -3.05 4.49
CA ALA A 52 -16.37 -4.05 4.10
C ALA A 52 -17.03 -5.43 3.99
N LEU A 53 -16.55 -6.24 3.04
CA LEU A 53 -17.05 -7.61 2.83
C LEU A 53 -16.93 -8.50 4.06
N TYR A 54 -15.95 -8.25 4.93
CA TYR A 54 -15.71 -9.01 6.16
C TYR A 54 -16.44 -8.44 7.39
N SER A 55 -17.15 -7.31 7.24
CA SER A 55 -17.84 -6.68 8.37
C SER A 55 -18.96 -7.57 8.92
N PRO A 56 -19.06 -7.79 10.24
CA PRO A 56 -20.20 -8.44 10.87
C PRO A 56 -21.40 -7.48 10.86
N ALA A 57 -22.04 -7.30 9.71
CA ALA A 57 -23.14 -6.37 9.52
C ALA A 57 -24.30 -6.72 10.47
N HIS A 58 -24.57 -5.85 11.44
CA HIS A 58 -25.67 -6.04 12.41
C HIS A 58 -26.99 -5.38 11.98
N ASP A 59 -27.00 -4.49 10.99
CA ASP A 59 -28.23 -3.81 10.56
C ASP A 59 -28.21 -3.53 9.06
N MET A 60 -28.81 -4.42 8.28
CA MET A 60 -29.21 -4.11 6.91
C MET A 60 -30.73 -4.07 6.83
N TYR A 61 -31.35 -3.14 7.55
CA TYR A 61 -32.72 -2.74 7.22
C TYR A 61 -32.68 -2.15 5.81
N ALA A 62 -33.22 -2.90 4.86
CA ALA A 62 -33.13 -2.66 3.42
C ALA A 62 -34.07 -1.52 2.96
N SER A 63 -34.03 -0.39 3.66
CA SER A 63 -34.91 0.76 3.44
C SER A 63 -34.57 1.57 2.19
N SER A 64 -33.32 1.46 1.71
CA SER A 64 -32.86 2.14 0.48
C SER A 64 -32.32 1.16 -0.56
N LYS A 65 -32.37 1.56 -1.85
CA LYS A 65 -31.75 0.80 -2.95
C LYS A 65 -30.26 0.53 -2.70
N ARG A 66 -29.55 1.48 -2.10
CA ARG A 66 -28.13 1.30 -1.76
C ARG A 66 -27.92 0.20 -0.71
N THR A 67 -28.73 0.18 0.35
CA THR A 67 -28.67 -0.85 1.39
C THR A 67 -29.09 -2.22 0.86
N GLN A 68 -30.07 -2.28 -0.05
CA GLN A 68 -30.46 -3.51 -0.75
C GLN A 68 -29.31 -4.07 -1.60
N ASN A 69 -28.68 -3.24 -2.42
CA ASN A 69 -27.53 -3.66 -3.24
C ASN A 69 -26.37 -4.14 -2.37
N ALA A 70 -26.10 -3.46 -1.26
CA ALA A 70 -25.07 -3.87 -0.33
C ALA A 70 -25.42 -5.21 0.36
N ALA A 71 -26.69 -5.44 0.73
CA ALA A 71 -27.15 -6.72 1.28
C ALA A 71 -27.02 -7.87 0.27
N LEU A 72 -27.37 -7.63 -1.00
CA LEU A 72 -27.19 -8.60 -2.08
C LEU A 72 -25.71 -8.91 -2.30
N GLY A 73 -24.85 -7.89 -2.40
CA GLY A 73 -23.40 -8.09 -2.52
C GLY A 73 -22.83 -8.88 -1.34
N LYS A 74 -23.30 -8.63 -0.12
CA LYS A 74 -22.91 -9.39 1.08
C LYS A 74 -23.37 -10.85 1.02
N ALA A 75 -24.61 -11.11 0.63
CA ALA A 75 -25.13 -12.46 0.46
C ALA A 75 -24.31 -13.25 -0.57
N ILE A 76 -23.91 -12.61 -1.67
CA ILE A 76 -23.09 -13.23 -2.72
C ILE A 76 -21.67 -13.49 -2.21
N TRP A 77 -21.08 -12.57 -1.44
CA TRP A 77 -19.81 -12.81 -0.78
C TRP A 77 -19.82 -14.06 0.12
N HIS A 78 -20.93 -14.30 0.82
CA HIS A 78 -21.11 -15.52 1.62
C HIS A 78 -21.24 -16.81 0.81
N GLN A 79 -21.46 -16.74 -0.51
CA GLN A 79 -21.44 -17.93 -1.37
C GLN A 79 -20.01 -18.35 -1.77
N VAL A 80 -19.00 -17.53 -1.46
CA VAL A 80 -17.60 -17.92 -1.63
C VAL A 80 -17.23 -18.93 -0.54
N THR A 81 -17.17 -20.21 -0.91
CA THR A 81 -16.91 -21.31 0.04
C THR A 81 -15.45 -21.74 0.11
N THR A 82 -14.69 -21.50 -0.97
CA THR A 82 -13.28 -21.91 -1.04
C THR A 82 -12.38 -20.75 -0.65
N VAL A 83 -11.64 -20.91 0.44
CA VAL A 83 -10.65 -19.93 0.91
C VAL A 83 -9.27 -20.59 0.93
N VAL A 84 -8.30 -19.96 0.26
CA VAL A 84 -6.90 -20.37 0.27
C VAL A 84 -6.09 -19.31 1.00
N ILE A 85 -5.38 -19.72 2.05
CA ILE A 85 -4.51 -18.83 2.83
C ILE A 85 -3.05 -19.15 2.49
N LEU A 86 -2.35 -18.20 1.88
CA LEU A 86 -0.92 -18.31 1.61
C LEU A 86 -0.14 -18.01 2.89
N GLN A 87 0.70 -18.95 3.34
CA GLN A 87 1.46 -18.82 4.59
C GLN A 87 2.88 -18.30 4.37
N GLN A 88 3.48 -18.58 3.21
CA GLN A 88 4.86 -18.20 2.93
C GLN A 88 4.94 -16.82 2.26
N ASN A 89 5.61 -15.88 2.92
CA ASN A 89 5.89 -14.57 2.36
C ASN A 89 7.17 -14.61 1.50
N MET A 90 7.03 -14.33 0.20
CA MET A 90 8.12 -14.34 -0.78
C MET A 90 8.85 -12.99 -0.92
N HIS A 91 8.32 -11.89 -0.37
CA HIS A 91 8.95 -10.56 -0.46
C HIS A 91 10.23 -10.43 0.37
N GLN A 92 10.35 -11.19 1.46
CA GLN A 92 11.50 -11.19 2.35
C GLN A 92 12.15 -12.59 2.31
N SER A 93 12.77 -12.95 1.19
CA SER A 93 13.42 -14.27 1.04
C SER A 93 14.79 -14.33 1.74
N THR A 94 15.43 -13.19 1.98
CA THR A 94 16.70 -13.08 2.71
C THR A 94 16.53 -13.45 4.19
N GLN A 95 17.48 -14.21 4.73
CA GLN A 95 17.43 -14.79 6.07
C GLN A 95 18.42 -14.14 7.04
N SER A 96 18.53 -12.80 7.07
CA SER A 96 19.26 -12.19 8.18
C SER A 96 18.45 -12.33 9.47
N GLU A 97 19.13 -12.31 10.62
CA GLU A 97 18.46 -12.32 11.92
C GLU A 97 17.49 -11.12 12.06
N GLY A 98 17.86 -9.97 11.50
CA GLY A 98 17.01 -8.78 11.44
C GLY A 98 15.76 -8.97 10.59
N ASP A 99 15.87 -9.63 9.44
CA ASP A 99 14.71 -9.93 8.57
C ASP A 99 13.73 -10.89 9.25
N SER A 100 14.25 -11.85 10.03
CA SER A 100 13.44 -12.78 10.82
C SER A 100 12.66 -12.06 11.92
N LYS A 101 13.31 -11.15 12.65
CA LYS A 101 12.68 -10.30 13.67
C LYS A 101 11.62 -9.39 13.05
N LEU A 102 11.93 -8.76 11.91
CA LEU A 102 10.99 -7.92 11.18
C LEU A 102 9.75 -8.70 10.71
N ARG A 103 9.94 -9.92 10.16
CA ARG A 103 8.83 -10.79 9.73
C ARG A 103 7.92 -11.15 10.89
N THR A 104 8.52 -11.49 12.03
CA THR A 104 7.79 -11.82 13.27
C THR A 104 6.99 -10.61 13.75
N ALA A 105 7.61 -9.44 13.81
CA ALA A 105 6.94 -8.19 14.20
C ALA A 105 5.78 -7.83 13.25
N LEU A 106 5.95 -8.00 11.93
CA LEU A 106 4.89 -7.78 10.94
C LEU A 106 3.72 -8.76 11.10
N ALA A 107 4.00 -10.04 11.35
CA ALA A 107 2.96 -11.03 11.64
C ALA A 107 2.19 -10.68 12.93
N ASN A 108 2.89 -10.26 13.99
CA ASN A 108 2.25 -9.85 15.24
C ASN A 108 1.44 -8.56 15.08
N MET A 109 1.94 -7.56 14.34
CA MET A 109 1.20 -6.33 14.02
C MET A 109 -0.12 -6.64 13.29
N ARG A 110 -0.10 -7.60 12.36
CA ARG A 110 -1.29 -8.04 11.62
C ARG A 110 -2.45 -8.47 12.54
N TYR A 111 -2.12 -9.11 13.65
CA TYR A 111 -3.09 -9.63 14.63
C TYR A 111 -3.19 -8.76 15.89
N LYS A 112 -2.62 -7.54 15.88
CA LYS A 112 -2.58 -6.63 17.03
C LYS A 112 -1.95 -7.28 18.28
N ALA A 113 -0.98 -8.18 18.09
CA ALA A 113 -0.35 -9.01 19.11
C ALA A 113 1.14 -8.67 19.32
N CYS A 114 1.54 -7.41 19.07
CA CYS A 114 2.93 -6.98 19.22
C CYS A 114 3.46 -7.21 20.64
N THR A 115 4.61 -7.84 20.73
CA THR A 115 5.34 -8.05 21.99
C THR A 115 6.21 -6.84 22.32
N LYS A 116 6.71 -6.78 23.56
CA LYS A 116 7.71 -5.77 23.96
C LYS A 116 8.98 -5.85 23.11
N ASN A 117 9.37 -7.06 22.70
CA ASN A 117 10.54 -7.28 21.86
C ASN A 117 10.32 -6.73 20.44
N ASP A 118 9.12 -6.89 19.89
CA ASP A 118 8.77 -6.32 18.58
C ASP A 118 8.84 -4.79 18.61
N ILE A 119 8.28 -4.17 19.66
CA ILE A 119 8.30 -2.71 19.84
C ILE A 119 9.74 -2.21 20.00
N ALA A 120 10.54 -2.87 20.83
CA ALA A 120 11.95 -2.53 21.02
C ALA A 120 12.73 -2.61 19.70
N PHE A 121 12.51 -3.67 18.91
CA PHE A 121 13.12 -3.84 17.59
C PHE A 121 12.71 -2.74 16.60
N LEU A 122 11.42 -2.37 16.55
CA LEU A 122 10.93 -1.30 15.67
C LEU A 122 11.49 0.06 16.08
N ASN A 123 11.62 0.33 17.38
CA ASN A 123 12.16 1.58 17.90
C ASN A 123 13.62 1.83 17.50
N LEU A 124 14.42 0.79 17.23
CA LEU A 124 15.77 0.94 16.67
C LEU A 124 15.79 1.66 15.31
N HIS A 125 14.68 1.62 14.58
CA HIS A 125 14.55 2.21 13.25
C HIS A 125 13.92 3.62 13.27
N VAL A 126 13.57 4.12 14.45
CA VAL A 126 13.05 5.47 14.64
C VAL A 126 14.23 6.45 14.71
N CYS A 127 14.23 7.44 13.82
CA CYS A 127 15.27 8.48 13.80
C CYS A 127 15.27 9.25 15.13
N LYS A 128 16.47 9.67 15.60
CA LYS A 128 16.68 10.51 16.79
C LYS A 128 16.32 9.90 18.15
N LEU A 129 16.07 8.59 18.23
CA LEU A 129 15.77 7.93 19.51
C LEU A 129 17.03 7.46 20.27
N SER A 130 18.18 7.35 19.60
CA SER A 130 19.47 6.98 20.17
C SER A 130 20.63 7.55 19.34
N ASP A 131 21.85 7.58 19.89
CA ASP A 131 23.05 7.99 19.15
C ASP A 131 23.37 7.05 17.96
N SER A 132 22.91 5.79 18.03
CA SER A 132 22.97 4.82 16.92
C SER A 132 21.79 4.90 15.95
N ALA A 133 20.84 5.82 16.16
CA ALA A 133 19.64 5.89 15.33
C ALA A 133 19.97 6.28 13.88
N PRO A 134 19.20 5.78 12.90
CA PRO A 134 19.41 6.14 11.52
C PRO A 134 19.22 7.65 11.31
N ASP A 135 20.18 8.28 10.64
CA ASP A 135 20.06 9.66 10.18
C ASP A 135 19.37 9.71 8.81
N ILE A 136 18.14 10.22 8.79
CA ILE A 136 17.34 10.40 7.57
C ILE A 136 17.96 11.40 6.58
N THR A 137 18.85 12.28 7.05
CA THR A 137 19.53 13.25 6.18
C THR A 137 20.72 12.66 5.45
N SER A 138 21.16 11.46 5.85
CA SER A 138 22.28 10.76 5.22
C SER A 138 22.01 10.45 3.74
N GLN A 139 23.09 10.37 2.96
CA GLN A 139 23.02 10.13 1.52
C GLN A 139 22.33 8.79 1.17
N LYS A 140 22.37 7.81 2.08
CA LYS A 140 21.70 6.50 1.93
C LYS A 140 20.19 6.63 1.71
N TYR A 141 19.53 7.56 2.39
CA TYR A 141 18.08 7.75 2.32
C TYR A 141 17.65 8.80 1.30
N ARG A 142 18.58 9.32 0.49
CA ARG A 142 18.30 10.48 -0.35
C ARG A 142 17.26 10.22 -1.44
N ASN A 143 17.25 9.01 -1.99
CA ASN A 143 16.38 8.61 -3.11
C ASN A 143 15.49 7.42 -2.75
N VAL A 144 15.17 7.25 -1.47
CA VAL A 144 14.24 6.21 -1.02
C VAL A 144 12.80 6.70 -1.13
N SER A 145 11.86 5.78 -1.26
CA SER A 145 10.44 6.09 -1.21
C SER A 145 10.05 6.58 0.18
N ILE A 146 9.28 7.66 0.24
CA ILE A 146 8.73 8.21 1.47
C ILE A 146 7.24 7.93 1.48
N ILE A 147 6.77 7.24 2.52
CA ILE A 147 5.35 7.01 2.76
C ILE A 147 4.89 8.05 3.77
N THR A 148 3.81 8.75 3.46
CA THR A 148 3.19 9.74 4.35
C THR A 148 1.72 9.41 4.55
N ASP A 149 1.17 9.92 5.63
CA ASP A 149 -0.23 9.78 6.01
C ASP A 149 -1.17 10.56 5.08
N LEU A 150 -0.79 11.78 4.70
CA LEU A 150 -1.62 12.71 3.95
C LEU A 150 -1.04 13.00 2.57
N ASN A 151 -1.94 13.11 1.58
CA ASN A 151 -1.56 13.50 0.22
C ASN A 151 -0.82 14.85 0.18
N ILE A 152 -1.19 15.82 1.03
CA ILE A 152 -0.52 17.13 1.07
C ILE A 152 0.96 17.01 1.44
N HIS A 153 1.31 16.11 2.37
CA HIS A 153 2.69 15.85 2.76
C HIS A 153 3.45 15.16 1.63
N LYS A 154 2.85 14.11 1.04
CA LYS A 154 3.39 13.43 -0.15
C LYS A 154 3.67 14.42 -1.28
N ASP A 155 2.74 15.32 -1.56
CA ASP A 155 2.85 16.29 -2.65
C ASP A 155 3.96 17.30 -2.36
N ALA A 156 4.09 17.78 -1.12
CA ALA A 156 5.20 18.63 -0.70
C ALA A 156 6.56 17.93 -0.84
N PHE A 157 6.69 16.67 -0.40
CA PHE A 157 7.93 15.89 -0.58
C PHE A 157 8.26 15.64 -2.06
N ASN A 158 7.25 15.35 -2.88
CA ASN A 158 7.43 15.16 -4.31
C ASN A 158 7.88 16.45 -5.00
N GLN A 159 7.32 17.61 -4.63
CA GLN A 159 7.76 18.91 -5.13
C GLN A 159 9.23 19.19 -4.76
N LEU A 160 9.60 19.00 -3.49
CA LEU A 160 10.98 19.16 -3.03
C LEU A 160 11.95 18.20 -3.73
N GLY A 161 11.55 16.94 -3.91
CA GLY A 161 12.30 15.93 -4.64
C GLY A 161 12.54 16.34 -6.09
N THR A 162 11.51 16.86 -6.74
CA THR A 162 11.51 17.35 -8.13
C THR A 162 12.49 18.51 -8.30
N ILE A 163 12.38 19.57 -7.48
CA ILE A 163 13.29 20.73 -7.51
C ILE A 163 14.76 20.30 -7.33
N ARG A 164 15.01 19.38 -6.40
CA ARG A 164 16.35 18.86 -6.13
C ARG A 164 16.93 18.10 -7.31
N LEU A 165 16.13 17.25 -7.97
CA LEU A 165 16.55 16.52 -9.16
C LEU A 165 16.87 17.47 -10.32
N PHE A 166 16.02 18.47 -10.56
CA PHE A 166 16.26 19.49 -11.58
C PHE A 166 17.55 20.28 -11.30
N ARG A 167 17.79 20.74 -10.06
CA ARG A 167 19.02 21.45 -9.69
C ARG A 167 20.28 20.61 -9.90
N LYS A 168 20.22 19.29 -9.70
CA LYS A 168 21.34 18.39 -9.98
C LYS A 168 21.61 18.23 -11.48
N GLN A 169 20.56 18.08 -12.29
CA GLN A 169 20.70 17.98 -13.74
C GLN A 169 21.24 19.28 -14.34
N ILE A 170 20.75 20.44 -13.89
CA ILE A 170 21.27 21.74 -14.31
C ILE A 170 22.74 21.91 -13.91
N LYS A 171 23.13 21.50 -12.70
CA LYS A 171 24.55 21.49 -12.29
C LYS A 171 25.38 20.55 -13.16
N SER A 172 24.91 19.35 -13.50
CA SER A 172 25.68 18.45 -14.37
C SER A 172 25.81 19.01 -15.80
N LEU A 173 24.78 19.70 -16.31
CA LEU A 173 24.81 20.35 -17.62
C LEU A 173 25.75 21.58 -17.63
N LEU A 174 25.72 22.40 -16.58
CA LEU A 174 26.63 23.54 -16.40
C LEU A 174 28.08 23.08 -16.22
N ILE A 175 28.33 22.01 -15.47
CA ILE A 175 29.66 21.40 -15.34
C ILE A 175 30.12 20.87 -16.70
N PHE A 176 29.26 20.19 -17.47
CA PHE A 176 29.59 19.73 -18.82
C PHE A 176 29.91 20.90 -19.76
N SER A 177 29.14 21.98 -19.71
CA SER A 177 29.37 23.17 -20.52
C SER A 177 30.66 23.90 -20.12
N LEU A 178 30.98 24.01 -18.83
CA LEU A 178 32.24 24.58 -18.35
C LEU A 178 33.45 23.71 -18.72
N MET A 179 33.29 22.38 -18.74
CA MET A 179 34.34 21.44 -19.13
C MET A 179 34.62 21.46 -20.65
N ILE A 180 33.61 21.79 -21.47
CA ILE A 180 33.76 21.96 -22.93
C ILE A 180 34.33 23.36 -23.26
N ILE A 181 33.97 24.40 -22.50
CA ILE A 181 34.38 25.79 -22.79
C ILE A 181 35.77 26.13 -22.19
N TYR A 182 36.19 25.51 -21.09
CA TYR A 182 37.50 25.76 -20.45
C TYR A 182 38.24 24.46 -20.07
N PRO A 183 38.80 23.71 -21.03
CA PRO A 183 39.58 22.51 -20.72
C PRO A 183 40.92 22.82 -20.01
N SER A 184 41.40 24.07 -20.07
CA SER A 184 42.76 24.48 -19.66
C SER A 184 42.88 25.08 -18.26
N LEU A 185 41.78 25.34 -17.53
CA LEU A 185 41.86 25.92 -16.18
C LEU A 185 42.06 24.88 -15.06
N LEU A 186 41.95 23.57 -15.33
CA LEU A 186 42.15 22.55 -14.29
C LEU A 186 43.59 22.04 -14.16
N ILE A 187 44.51 22.46 -15.05
CA ILE A 187 45.92 22.01 -15.04
C ILE A 187 46.84 22.99 -14.28
N LEU A 188 46.34 24.17 -13.89
CA LEU A 188 47.16 25.24 -13.29
C LEU A 188 46.93 25.46 -11.77
N SER A 189 46.30 24.52 -11.06
CA SER A 189 46.20 24.58 -9.60
C SER A 189 46.51 23.25 -8.87
N MET A 190 47.38 22.43 -9.45
CA MET A 190 48.12 21.39 -8.71
C MET A 190 49.60 21.74 -8.69
#